data_AF-A0A9D8K2D0-F1
#
_entry.id   AF-A0A9D8K2D0-F1
#
_cell.length_a   1.000
_cell.length_b   1.000
_cell.length_c   1.000
_cell.angle_alpha   90.00
_cell.angle_beta   90.00
_cell.angle_gamma   90.00
#
_symmetry.space_group_name_H-M   'P 1'
#
loop_
_entity.id
_entity.type
_entity.pdbx_description
1 polymer ?
#
loop_
_entity_poly.entity_id
_entity_poly.type
_entity_poly.pdbx_seq_one_letter_code
_entity_poly.pdbx_strand_id
1 'polypeptide(L)' 'MSKREKREEAIRNDKANVSLEDFEALIKQYGQIKEGAKHPKAIIGSRVFPYKRTNPVHRPYVDKILEIIDSLKQE' A
#
# COMPACT_ATOMS: atom_id res chain seq x y z
N MET A 1 12.58 -11.04 -11.72
CA MET A 1 11.74 -10.02 -11.08
C MET A 1 10.70 -9.51 -12.04
N SER A 2 9.45 -9.86 -11.79
CA SER A 2 8.28 -9.25 -12.41
C SER A 2 8.23 -7.75 -12.08
N LYS A 3 7.58 -6.95 -12.92
CA LYS A 3 7.42 -5.49 -12.69
C LYS A 3 6.80 -5.18 -11.32
N ARG A 4 6.02 -6.12 -10.79
CA ARG A 4 5.38 -6.11 -9.47
C ARG A 4 6.40 -6.20 -8.32
N GLU A 5 7.31 -7.15 -8.40
CA GLU A 5 8.36 -7.35 -7.38
C GLU A 5 9.30 -6.15 -7.32
N LYS A 6 9.69 -5.59 -8.48
CA LYS A 6 10.54 -4.38 -8.54
C LYS A 6 9.90 -3.16 -7.86
N ARG A 7 8.58 -2.99 -7.98
CA ARG A 7 7.86 -1.87 -7.33
C ARG A 7 7.79 -2.05 -5.81
N GLU A 8 7.50 -3.25 -5.34
CA GLU A 8 7.53 -3.54 -3.90
C GLU A 8 8.91 -3.27 -3.30
N GLU A 9 9.97 -3.72 -3.98
CA GLU A 9 11.35 -3.52 -3.53
C GLU A 9 11.73 -2.03 -3.51
N ALA A 10 11.31 -1.26 -4.52
CA ALA A 10 11.51 0.19 -4.56
C ALA A 10 10.79 0.92 -3.41
N ILE A 11 9.53 0.56 -3.12
CA ILE A 11 8.76 1.11 -1.99
C ILE A 11 9.39 0.74 -0.64
N ARG A 12 9.91 -0.49 -0.51
CA ARG A 12 10.62 -0.94 0.70
C ARG A 12 11.93 -0.18 0.91
N ASN A 13 12.64 0.13 -0.17
CA ASN A 13 13.89 0.88 -0.14
C ASN A 13 13.68 2.37 0.15
N ASP A 14 12.63 2.99 -0.42
CA ASP A 14 12.30 4.41 -0.20
C ASP A 14 10.86 4.59 0.29
N LYS A 15 10.65 4.29 1.59
CA LYS A 15 9.34 4.43 2.24
C LYS A 15 8.89 5.89 2.45
N ALA A 16 9.79 6.85 2.26
CA ALA A 16 9.55 8.27 2.55
C ALA A 16 9.02 9.04 1.34
N ASN A 17 9.37 8.63 0.12
CA ASN A 17 8.96 9.27 -1.13
C ASN A 17 8.14 8.32 -2.01
N VAL A 18 7.18 7.63 -1.41
CA VAL A 18 6.29 6.75 -2.16
C VAL A 18 5.22 7.58 -2.85
N SER A 19 5.19 7.50 -4.18
CA SER A 19 4.14 8.09 -5.00
C SER A 19 2.79 7.45 -4.65
N LEU A 20 1.73 8.27 -4.68
CA LEU A 20 0.37 7.76 -4.45
C LEU A 20 0.02 6.62 -5.43
N GLU A 21 0.44 6.74 -6.68
CA GLU A 21 0.19 5.72 -7.71
C GLU A 21 0.88 4.38 -7.39
N ASP A 22 2.15 4.39 -6.97
CA ASP A 22 2.88 3.19 -6.57
C ASP A 22 2.28 2.56 -5.31
N PHE A 23 1.86 3.39 -4.34
CA PHE A 23 1.18 2.93 -3.14
C PHE A 23 -0.17 2.26 -3.45
N GLU A 24 -1.00 2.88 -4.29
CA GLU A 24 -2.29 2.32 -4.69
C GLU A 24 -2.10 1.08 -5.58
N ALA A 25 -1.06 1.04 -6.41
CA ALA A 25 -0.71 -0.15 -7.19
C ALA A 25 -0.30 -1.31 -6.28
N LEU A 26 0.45 -1.04 -5.20
CA LEU A 26 0.81 -2.05 -4.20
C LEU A 26 -0.43 -2.59 -3.49
N ILE A 27 -1.36 -1.72 -3.06
CA ILE A 27 -2.62 -2.15 -2.44
C ILE A 27 -3.44 -3.01 -3.41
N LYS A 28 -3.59 -2.58 -4.68
CA LYS A 28 -4.31 -3.33 -5.71
C LYS A 28 -3.65 -4.66 -6.08
N GLN A 29 -2.35 -4.82 -5.81
CA GLN A 29 -1.65 -6.07 -6.03
C GLN A 29 -2.01 -7.14 -4.99
N TYR A 30 -2.23 -6.74 -3.73
CA TYR A 30 -2.54 -7.65 -2.62
C TYR A 30 -4.02 -7.65 -2.21
N GLY A 31 -4.81 -6.75 -2.78
CA GLY A 31 -6.21 -6.58 -2.43
C GLY A 31 -6.90 -5.56 -3.33
N GLN A 32 -7.70 -4.69 -2.74
CA GLN A 32 -8.51 -3.71 -3.47
C GLN A 32 -8.65 -2.40 -2.71
N ILE A 33 -8.94 -1.32 -3.43
CA ILE A 33 -9.18 0.01 -2.84
C ILE A 33 -10.67 0.29 -2.96
N LYS A 34 -11.30 0.64 -1.84
CA LYS A 34 -12.70 1.04 -1.79
C LYS A 34 -12.80 2.55 -1.64
N GLU A 35 -13.26 3.20 -2.71
CA GLU A 35 -13.53 4.62 -2.78
C GLU A 35 -15.05 4.82 -2.58
N GLY A 36 -15.48 5.07 -1.35
CA GLY A 36 -16.92 5.18 -1.05
C GLY A 36 -17.28 6.12 0.11
N ALA A 37 -16.30 6.81 0.68
CA ALA A 37 -16.48 7.78 1.75
C ALA A 37 -15.42 8.88 1.63
N LYS A 38 -15.50 9.91 2.49
CA LYS A 38 -14.58 11.05 2.60
C LYS A 38 -13.08 10.70 2.55
N HIS A 39 -12.70 9.46 2.89
CA HIS A 39 -11.35 8.92 2.73
C HIS A 39 -11.38 7.54 2.07
N PRO A 40 -10.46 7.26 1.11
CA PRO A 40 -10.31 5.94 0.52
C PRO A 40 -9.80 4.92 1.54
N LYS A 41 -10.19 3.66 1.35
CA LYS A 41 -9.82 2.54 2.22
C LYS A 41 -9.11 1.46 1.41
N ALA A 42 -7.92 1.08 1.84
CA ALA A 42 -7.22 -0.10 1.36
C ALA A 42 -7.82 -1.33 2.04
N ILE A 43 -8.22 -2.33 1.28
CA ILE A 43 -8.70 -3.62 1.77
C ILE A 43 -7.69 -4.66 1.29
N ILE A 44 -6.91 -5.22 2.21
CA ILE A 44 -5.88 -6.22 1.91
C ILE A 44 -6.15 -7.44 2.78
N GLY A 45 -6.52 -8.56 2.16
CA GLY A 45 -7.06 -9.73 2.86
C GLY A 45 -8.25 -9.34 3.74
N SER A 46 -8.19 -9.71 5.03
CA SER A 46 -9.20 -9.37 6.04
C SER A 46 -8.99 -8.00 6.71
N ARG A 47 -7.91 -7.27 6.38
CA ARG A 47 -7.58 -5.98 6.99
C ARG A 47 -8.09 -4.82 6.13
N VAL A 48 -8.68 -3.83 6.79
CA VAL A 48 -9.13 -2.57 6.19
C VAL A 48 -8.33 -1.43 6.78
N PHE A 49 -7.66 -0.67 5.93
CA PHE A 49 -6.81 0.45 6.34
C PHE A 49 -7.21 1.73 5.62
N PRO A 50 -7.78 2.73 6.31
CA PRO A 50 -8.03 4.04 5.72
C PRO A 50 -6.70 4.79 5.53
N TYR A 51 -6.55 5.47 4.39
CA TYR A 51 -5.40 6.31 4.13
C TYR A 51 -5.82 7.64 3.52
N LYS A 52 -4.98 8.66 3.68
CA LYS A 52 -5.17 9.96 3.03
C LYS A 52 -4.44 9.93 1.69
N ARG A 53 -5.12 10.38 0.62
CA ARG A 53 -4.46 10.65 -0.68
C ARG A 53 -3.60 11.89 -0.55
N THR A 54 -2.32 11.68 -0.24
CA THR A 54 -1.28 12.70 -0.32
C THR A 54 -0.19 12.18 -1.24
N ASN A 55 0.43 13.07 -2.00
CA ASN A 55 1.58 12.75 -2.82
C ASN A 55 2.74 13.67 -2.42
N PRO A 56 3.85 13.15 -1.85
CA PRO A 56 4.09 11.74 -1.51
C PRO A 56 3.18 11.21 -0.38
N VAL A 57 3.01 9.88 -0.34
CA VAL A 57 2.26 9.20 0.72
C VAL A 57 3.06 9.32 2.01
N HIS A 58 2.37 9.65 3.10
CA HIS A 58 3.04 9.77 4.39
C HIS A 58 3.61 8.40 4.83
N ARG A 59 4.90 8.36 5.16
CA ARG A 59 5.63 7.17 5.61
C ARG A 59 4.87 6.21 6.54
N PRO A 60 4.18 6.65 7.62
CA PRO A 60 3.42 5.74 8.48
C PRO A 60 2.30 4.98 7.77
N TYR A 61 1.68 5.53 6.72
CA TYR A 61 0.71 4.78 5.91
C TYR A 61 1.40 3.70 5.08
N VAL A 62 2.59 4.00 4.55
CA VAL A 62 3.42 3.05 3.80
C VAL A 62 3.87 1.89 4.70
N ASP A 63 4.45 2.19 5.86
CA ASP A 63 4.88 1.17 6.82
C ASP A 63 3.72 0.27 7.25
N LYS A 64 2.54 0.85 7.56
CA LYS A 64 1.36 0.06 7.92
C LYS A 64 0.89 -0.88 6.81
N ILE A 65 0.85 -0.43 5.56
CA ILE A 65 0.49 -1.30 4.43
C ILE A 65 1.53 -2.41 4.25
N LEU A 66 2.81 -2.10 4.36
CA LEU A 66 3.87 -3.11 4.27
C LEU A 66 3.77 -4.14 5.40
N GLU A 67 3.51 -3.74 6.65
CA GLU A 67 3.26 -4.65 7.77
C GLU A 67 2.06 -5.58 7.52
N ILE A 68 0.98 -5.05 6.93
CA ILE A 68 -0.21 -5.83 6.59
C ILE A 68 0.12 -6.86 5.50
N ILE A 69 0.84 -6.46 4.46
CA ILE A 69 1.26 -7.36 3.37
C ILE A 69 2.19 -8.43 3.90
N ASP A 70 3.14 -8.07 4.76
CA ASP A 70 4.09 -9.00 5.35
C ASP A 70 3.37 -10.05 6.22
N SER A 71 2.39 -9.61 7.03
CA SER A 71 1.54 -10.52 7.82
C SER A 71 0.81 -11.53 6.92
N LEU A 72 0.30 -11.10 5.76
CA LEU A 72 -0.42 -11.97 4.82
C LEU A 72 0.48 -12.95 4.05
N LYS A 73 1.79 -12.65 3.92
CA LYS A 73 2.75 -13.57 3.28
C LYS A 73 3.23 -14.68 4.22
N GLN A 74 3.00 -14.55 5.52
CA GLN A 74 3.40 -15.53 6.54
C GLN A 74 2.29 -16.55 6.88
N GLU A 75 1.07 -16.37 6.35
CA GLU A 75 -0.04 -17.33 6.39
C GLU A 75 -0.07 -18.19 5.12
#